data_AF-A0A0F2MKC5-F1
#
_entry.id   AF-A0A0F2MKC5-F1
#
_cell.length_a   1.000
_cell.length_b   1.000
_cell.length_c   1.000
_cell.angle_alpha   90.00
_cell.angle_beta   90.00
_cell.angle_gamma   90.00
#
_symmetry.space_group_name_H-M   'P 1'
#
loop_
_entity.id
_entity.type
_entity.pdbx_description
1 polymer ?
#
loop_
_entity_poly.entity_id
_entity_poly.type
_entity_poly.pdbx_seq_one_letter_code
_entity_poly.pdbx_strand_id
1 'polypeptide(L)'
;MPLVVPGVTANNLGDNKTQEWMSKLLGKTLTDGDSNETAFSKKDLPKNARVIPYGATATNDVSPDRLNISLNEDGTVAKVHHG
;
A
#
# COMPACT_ATOMS: atom_id res chain seq x y z
N MET A 1 27.55 4.39 19.23
CA MET A 1 27.49 3.07 18.55
C MET A 1 26.62 3.23 17.31
N PRO A 2 27.13 3.01 16.08
CA PRO A 2 26.32 3.09 14.88
C PRO A 2 25.44 1.84 14.78
N LEU A 3 24.12 2.02 14.77
CA LEU A 3 23.16 0.94 14.56
C LEU A 3 23.12 0.62 13.07
N VAL A 4 23.86 -0.41 12.67
CA VAL A 4 23.70 -1.02 11.35
C VAL A 4 22.44 -1.87 11.42
N VAL A 5 21.40 -1.52 10.67
CA VAL A 5 20.20 -2.34 10.48
C VAL A 5 20.32 -2.98 9.10
N PRO A 6 20.72 -4.26 8.97
CA PRO A 6 20.77 -4.93 7.69
C PRO A 6 19.37 -5.42 7.30
N GLY A 7 18.92 -5.08 6.09
CA GLY A 7 17.85 -5.82 5.44
C GLY A 7 16.50 -5.13 5.31
N VAL A 8 16.46 -3.93 4.75
CA VAL A 8 15.32 -3.56 3.89
C VAL A 8 15.61 -4.15 2.52
N THR A 9 14.86 -5.18 2.15
CA THR A 9 14.99 -5.96 0.93
C THR A 9 14.98 -5.06 -0.31
N ALA A 10 16.16 -4.76 -0.83
CA ALA A 10 16.41 -4.02 -2.05
C ALA A 10 16.18 -4.90 -3.31
N ASN A 11 15.02 -5.57 -3.41
CA ASN A 11 14.67 -6.41 -4.56
C ASN A 11 13.52 -5.84 -5.41
N ASN A 12 13.49 -4.53 -5.63
CA ASN A 12 12.72 -3.97 -6.75
C ASN A 12 13.22 -2.57 -7.12
N LEU A 13 14.28 -2.51 -7.94
CA LEU A 13 14.82 -1.28 -8.52
C LEU A 13 13.87 -0.63 -9.56
N GLY A 14 12.62 -1.10 -9.72
CA GLY A 14 11.61 -0.55 -10.63
C GLY A 14 10.51 0.31 -9.99
N ASP A 15 10.50 0.45 -8.66
CA ASP A 15 9.25 0.71 -7.91
C ASP A 15 9.25 1.99 -7.05
N ASN A 16 9.87 3.07 -7.53
CA ASN A 16 9.86 4.36 -6.82
C ASN A 16 8.42 4.79 -6.44
N LYS A 17 7.45 4.54 -7.34
CA LYS A 17 6.02 4.79 -7.09
C LYS A 17 5.45 3.89 -5.99
N THR A 18 5.78 2.60 -5.96
CA THR A 18 5.32 1.70 -4.88
C THR A 18 5.82 2.18 -3.53
N GLN A 19 7.10 2.56 -3.43
CA GLN A 19 7.65 3.06 -2.16
C GLN A 19 7.01 4.37 -1.73
N GLU A 20 6.71 5.27 -2.68
CA GLU A 20 5.99 6.50 -2.41
C GLU A 20 4.58 6.23 -1.85
N TRP A 21 3.82 5.34 -2.50
CA TRP A 21 2.49 4.95 -2.03
C TRP A 21 2.53 4.18 -0.71
N MET A 22 3.51 3.31 -0.53
CA MET A 22 3.76 2.60 0.72
C MET A 22 4.00 3.60 1.86
N SER A 23 4.83 4.61 1.64
CA SER A 23 5.10 5.65 2.64
C SER A 23 3.87 6.52 2.94
N LYS A 24 3.01 6.75 1.94
CA LYS A 24 1.78 7.56 2.09
C LYS A 24 0.65 6.81 2.79
N LEU A 25 0.50 5.51 2.50
CA LEU A 25 -0.67 4.72 2.85
C LEU A 25 -0.45 3.85 4.08
N LEU A 26 0.77 3.34 4.32
CA LEU A 26 1.03 2.44 5.44
C LEU A 26 0.59 3.06 6.78
N GLY A 27 -0.13 2.27 7.57
CA GLY A 27 -0.63 2.68 8.88
C GLY A 27 -1.83 3.64 8.84
N LYS A 28 -2.27 4.09 7.66
CA LYS A 28 -3.49 4.89 7.49
C LYS A 28 -4.70 4.01 7.20
N THR A 29 -5.88 4.53 7.48
CA THR A 29 -7.17 3.92 7.11
C THR A 29 -7.67 4.48 5.79
N LEU A 30 -8.43 3.70 5.02
CA LEU A 30 -9.00 4.15 3.73
C LEU A 30 -10.44 4.59 3.88
N THR A 31 -10.73 5.86 3.60
CA THR A 31 -12.05 6.47 3.77
C THR A 31 -12.57 7.06 2.45
N ASP A 32 -13.88 7.24 2.33
CA ASP A 32 -14.51 7.89 1.17
C ASP A 32 -14.53 9.43 1.28
N GLY A 33 -14.11 9.97 2.43
CA GLY A 33 -14.06 11.40 2.75
C GLY A 33 -12.70 12.03 2.47
N ASP A 34 -12.37 13.11 3.18
CA ASP A 34 -11.10 13.82 3.04
C ASP A 34 -9.91 13.06 3.65
N SER A 35 -8.74 13.26 3.06
CA SER A 35 -7.47 12.74 3.56
C SER A 35 -7.05 13.49 4.84
N ASN A 36 -6.66 12.75 5.88
CA ASN A 36 -6.21 13.29 7.17
C ASN A 36 -4.86 12.64 7.59
N GLU A 37 -4.35 12.98 8.76
CA GLU A 37 -3.10 12.37 9.27
C GLU A 37 -3.23 10.85 9.41
N THR A 38 -4.38 10.37 9.89
CA THR A 38 -4.66 8.94 10.17
C THR A 38 -5.50 8.23 9.09
N ALA A 39 -6.00 8.97 8.10
CA ALA A 39 -6.92 8.46 7.09
C ALA A 39 -6.53 8.96 5.69
N PHE A 40 -6.76 8.16 4.66
CA PHE A 40 -6.46 8.51 3.27
C PHE A 40 -7.71 8.33 2.41
N SER A 41 -7.99 9.31 1.57
CA SER A 41 -9.15 9.28 0.70
C SER A 41 -8.99 8.27 -0.42
N LYS A 42 -10.00 7.43 -0.63
CA LYS A 42 -10.08 6.54 -1.79
C LYS A 42 -10.12 7.32 -3.11
N LYS A 43 -10.52 8.59 -3.10
CA LYS A 43 -10.56 9.45 -4.29
C LYS A 43 -9.17 9.87 -4.76
N ASP A 44 -8.22 9.94 -3.82
CA ASP A 44 -6.82 10.28 -4.09
C ASP A 44 -5.99 9.07 -4.52
N LEU A 45 -6.58 7.87 -4.51
CA LEU A 45 -5.94 6.68 -5.03
C LEU A 45 -5.84 6.73 -6.56
N PRO A 46 -4.82 6.08 -7.15
CA PRO A 46 -4.74 5.96 -8.60
C PRO A 46 -5.97 5.19 -9.13
N LYS A 47 -6.40 5.52 -10.36
CA LYS A 47 -7.56 4.88 -11.01
C LYS A 47 -7.46 3.35 -11.05
N ASN A 48 -6.23 2.84 -11.17
CA ASN A 48 -5.93 1.42 -11.14
C ASN A 48 -5.53 0.96 -9.73
N ALA A 49 -6.22 1.39 -8.68
CA ALA A 49 -6.00 0.87 -7.33
C ALA A 49 -7.04 -0.20 -6.99
N ARG A 50 -6.60 -1.29 -6.38
CA ARG A 50 -7.45 -2.35 -5.84
C ARG A 50 -7.26 -2.45 -4.33
N VAL A 51 -8.33 -2.25 -3.60
CA VAL A 51 -8.36 -2.48 -2.14
C VAL A 51 -8.74 -3.93 -1.88
N ILE A 52 -7.88 -4.63 -1.16
CA ILE A 52 -8.04 -6.03 -0.75
C ILE A 52 -8.33 -6.00 0.76
N PRO A 53 -9.56 -6.34 1.19
CA PRO A 53 -9.88 -6.37 2.61
C PRO A 53 -9.15 -7.52 3.31
N TYR A 54 -9.03 -7.42 4.63
CA TYR A 54 -8.42 -8.46 5.44
C TYR A 54 -9.14 -9.81 5.27
N GLY A 55 -8.37 -10.88 5.12
CA GLY A 55 -8.89 -12.23 4.89
C GLY A 55 -9.35 -12.53 3.46
N ALA A 56 -9.43 -11.53 2.58
CA ALA A 56 -9.75 -11.78 1.18
C ALA A 56 -8.50 -12.24 0.40
N THR A 57 -8.60 -13.41 -0.22
CA THR A 57 -7.59 -13.87 -1.18
C THR A 57 -7.82 -13.17 -2.51
N ALA A 58 -6.85 -12.38 -2.96
CA ALA A 58 -6.87 -11.85 -4.32
C ALA A 58 -6.43 -12.94 -5.31
N THR A 59 -7.20 -13.14 -6.38
CA THR A 59 -6.78 -13.93 -7.55
C THR A 59 -5.48 -13.36 -8.13
N ASN A 60 -4.58 -14.24 -8.60
CA ASN A 60 -3.34 -13.92 -9.32
C ASN A 60 -3.60 -13.33 -10.72
N ASP A 61 -4.38 -12.27 -10.80
CA ASP A 61 -4.54 -11.47 -12.01
C ASP A 61 -3.43 -10.42 -12.02
N VAL A 62 -2.38 -10.60 -12.81
CA VAL A 62 -1.19 -9.74 -12.74
C VAL A 62 -1.33 -8.51 -13.62
N SER A 63 -1.35 -7.33 -13.01
CA SER A 63 -1.48 -6.03 -13.71
C SER A 63 -0.35 -5.09 -13.26
N PRO A 64 0.70 -4.88 -14.08
CA PRO A 64 1.88 -4.11 -13.67
C PRO A 64 1.59 -2.65 -13.31
N ASP A 65 0.56 -2.05 -13.89
CA ASP A 65 0.15 -0.67 -13.60
C ASP A 65 -0.85 -0.55 -12.42
N ARG A 66 -1.26 -1.67 -11.81
CA ARG A 66 -2.29 -1.69 -10.76
C ARG A 66 -1.67 -1.65 -9.38
N LEU A 67 -2.13 -0.72 -8.54
CA LEU A 67 -1.74 -0.61 -7.14
C LEU A 67 -2.66 -1.49 -6.27
N ASN A 68 -2.12 -2.57 -5.72
CA ASN A 68 -2.83 -3.41 -4.75
C ASN A 68 -2.56 -2.93 -3.33
N ILE A 69 -3.63 -2.68 -2.58
CA ILE A 69 -3.59 -2.22 -1.20
C ILE A 69 -4.28 -3.26 -0.33
N SER A 70 -3.53 -3.93 0.54
CA SER A 70 -4.05 -4.92 1.47
C SER A 70 -4.31 -4.28 2.83
N LEU A 71 -5.51 -4.47 3.35
CA LEU A 71 -5.92 -4.00 4.67
C LEU A 71 -5.66 -5.07 5.74
N ASN A 72 -5.40 -4.60 6.96
CA ASN A 72 -5.37 -5.40 8.19
C ASN A 72 -6.78 -5.57 8.76
N GLU A 73 -6.89 -6.43 9.78
CA GLU A 73 -8.12 -6.69 10.52
C GLU A 73 -8.74 -5.39 11.07
N ASP A 74 -7.90 -4.45 11.52
CA ASP A 74 -8.31 -3.13 12.03
C ASP A 74 -8.73 -2.13 10.93
N GLY A 75 -8.66 -2.52 9.65
CA GLY A 75 -8.97 -1.63 8.51
C GLY A 75 -7.85 -0.66 8.14
N THR A 76 -6.66 -0.81 8.72
CA THR A 76 -5.45 -0.06 8.37
C THR A 76 -4.73 -0.68 7.18
N VAL A 77 -3.99 0.11 6.41
CA VAL A 77 -3.19 -0.41 5.29
C VAL A 77 -1.98 -1.18 5.83
N ALA A 78 -1.95 -2.47 5.51
CA ALA A 78 -0.91 -3.41 5.91
C ALA A 78 0.22 -3.49 4.88
N LYS A 79 -0.16 -3.54 3.60
CA LYS A 79 0.77 -3.79 2.50
C LYS A 79 0.32 -3.08 1.24
N VAL A 80 1.28 -2.56 0.50
CA VAL A 80 1.08 -1.91 -0.79
C VAL A 80 2.06 -2.51 -1.78
N HIS A 81 1.60 -2.90 -2.97
CA HIS A 81 2.45 -3.42 -4.03
C HIS A 81 1.80 -3.20 -5.39
N HIS A 82 2.59 -3.03 -6.45
CA HIS A 82 2.09 -3.07 -7.82
C HIS A 82 2.06 -4.51 -8.34
N GLY A 83 1.02 -4.84 -9.11
CA GLY A 83 0.93 -6.10 -9.83
C GLY A 83 -0.45 -6.70 -9.97
#